data_AF-X1A818-F1
#
_entry.id   AF-X1A818-F1
#
_cell.length_a   1.000
_cell.length_b   1.000
_cell.length_c   1.000
_cell.angle_alpha   90.00
_cell.angle_beta   90.00
_cell.angle_gamma   90.00
#
_symmetry.space_group_name_H-M   'P 1'
#
loop_
_entity.id
_entity.type
_entity.pdbx_description
1 polymer ?
#
loop_
_entity_poly.entity_id
_entity_poly.type
_entity_poly.pdbx_seq_one_letter_code
_entity_poly.pdbx_strand_id
1 'polypeptide(L)'
;GRNIIWPQAINMIKDYPLVGVGIGTFQLELSNYCKLSNVDLRIVDYALNTYLQILAENGIFSFVFFIGFYITLFIIIFNNLKKIHQIRNRGFLIIIIFIIFTCLLMFNFVSGTNYFEGQILYSFLLILLLLLSYNLKNNETYEKLKNKL
;
A
#
# COMPACT_ATOMS: atom_id res chain seq x y z
N GLY A 1 7.31 7.70 20.95
CA GLY A 1 6.69 8.34 19.77
C GLY A 1 5.30 7.81 19.48
N ARG A 2 5.19 6.60 18.89
CA ARG A 2 3.92 6.04 18.39
C ARG A 2 2.75 6.04 19.40
N ASN A 3 2.99 5.66 20.66
CA ASN A 3 1.97 5.65 21.71
C ASN A 3 1.32 7.01 21.99
N ILE A 4 1.97 8.11 21.59
CA ILE A 4 1.44 9.47 21.73
C ILE A 4 0.81 9.91 20.41
N ILE A 5 1.47 9.63 19.28
CA ILE A 5 1.06 10.12 17.96
C ILE A 5 -0.20 9.41 17.46
N TRP A 6 -0.32 8.10 17.67
CA TRP A 6 -1.45 7.32 17.16
C TRP A 6 -2.78 7.74 17.80
N PRO A 7 -2.88 7.97 19.12
CA PRO A 7 -4.08 8.55 19.71
C PRO A 7 -4.50 9.88 19.08
N GLN A 8 -3.54 10.76 18.79
CA GLN A 8 -3.85 12.04 18.15
C GLN A 8 -4.30 11.88 16.70
N ALA A 9 -3.63 11.01 15.93
CA ALA A 9 -4.09 10.65 14.59
C ALA A 9 -5.51 10.06 14.61
N ILE A 10 -5.84 9.23 15.61
CA ILE A 10 -7.18 8.69 15.80
C ILE A 10 -8.19 9.80 16.13
N ASN A 11 -7.82 10.80 16.94
CA ASN A 11 -8.68 11.94 17.22
C ASN A 11 -8.95 12.76 15.95
N MET A 12 -7.92 13.01 15.14
CA MET A 12 -8.07 13.68 13.84
C MET A 12 -9.01 12.90 12.91
N ILE A 13 -8.90 11.57 12.88
CA ILE A 13 -9.81 10.70 12.10
C ILE A 13 -11.23 10.77 12.62
N LYS A 14 -11.43 10.84 13.94
CA LYS A 14 -12.77 10.95 14.55
C LYS A 14 -13.43 12.29 14.23
N ASP A 15 -12.65 13.36 14.21
CA ASP A 15 -13.15 14.71 13.97
C ASP A 15 -13.44 14.93 12.47
N TYR A 16 -12.63 14.34 11.58
CA TYR A 16 -12.77 14.47 10.12
C TYR A 16 -12.70 13.12 9.38
N PRO A 17 -13.65 12.19 9.60
CA PRO A 17 -13.55 10.81 9.09
C PRO A 17 -13.70 10.69 7.57
N LEU A 18 -14.43 11.62 6.94
CA LEU A 18 -14.76 11.52 5.52
C LEU A 18 -13.68 12.12 4.62
N VAL A 19 -13.23 13.34 4.94
CA VAL A 19 -12.34 14.14 4.08
C VAL A 19 -10.94 14.27 4.69
N GLY A 20 -10.79 13.96 5.99
CA GLY A 20 -9.57 14.22 6.74
C GLY A 20 -9.35 15.70 7.01
N VAL A 21 -8.22 16.00 7.65
CA VAL A 21 -7.81 17.36 8.02
C VAL A 21 -7.12 18.15 6.89
N GLY A 22 -6.93 17.53 5.73
CA GLY A 22 -6.25 18.11 4.57
C GLY A 22 -4.94 17.42 4.21
N ILE A 23 -4.64 17.37 2.90
CA ILE A 23 -3.41 16.79 2.38
C ILE A 23 -2.19 17.57 2.90
N GLY A 24 -1.24 16.87 3.51
CA GLY A 24 0.01 17.47 4.00
C GLY A 24 -0.13 18.34 5.24
N THR A 25 -1.32 18.40 5.87
CA THR A 25 -1.54 19.15 7.11
C THR A 25 -1.31 18.32 8.36
N PHE A 26 -0.96 17.03 8.24
CA PHE A 26 -0.83 16.13 9.38
C PHE A 26 0.10 16.67 10.47
N GLN A 27 1.27 17.20 10.10
CA GLN A 27 2.23 17.73 11.08
C GLN A 27 1.69 18.97 11.82
N LEU A 28 1.00 19.86 11.10
CA LEU A 28 0.43 21.08 11.67
C LEU A 28 -0.67 20.74 12.67
N GLU A 29 -1.61 19.87 12.26
CA GLU A 29 -2.70 19.45 13.11
C GLU A 29 -2.24 18.57 14.25
N LEU A 30 -1.27 17.68 14.03
CA LEU A 30 -0.70 16.87 15.12
C LEU A 30 -0.19 17.77 16.26
N SER A 31 0.48 18.89 15.95
CA SER A 31 0.92 19.85 16.96
C SER A 31 -0.26 20.45 17.75
N ASN A 32 -1.35 20.83 17.08
CA ASN A 32 -2.55 21.36 17.70
C ASN A 32 -3.18 20.34 18.67
N TYR A 33 -3.35 19.10 18.22
CA TYR A 33 -3.94 18.02 19.04
C TYR A 33 -3.04 17.60 20.21
N CYS A 34 -1.72 17.67 20.06
CA CYS A 34 -0.78 17.43 21.16
C CYS A 34 -0.87 18.52 22.23
N LYS A 35 -0.97 19.79 21.83
CA LYS A 35 -1.18 20.93 22.76
C LYS A 35 -2.49 20.79 23.53
N LEU A 36 -3.57 20.42 22.85
CA LEU A 36 -4.89 20.18 23.48
C LEU A 36 -4.83 19.03 24.50
N SER A 37 -3.94 18.06 24.31
CA SER A 37 -3.79 16.90 25.19
C SER A 37 -2.73 17.10 26.29
N ASN A 38 -2.17 18.30 26.46
CA ASN A 38 -1.05 18.59 27.37
C ASN A 38 0.15 17.64 27.19
N VAL A 39 0.42 17.21 25.95
CA VAL A 39 1.56 16.34 25.66
C VAL A 39 2.68 17.12 25.00
N ASP A 40 3.82 17.22 25.71
CA ASP A 40 5.05 17.79 25.18
C ASP A 40 5.73 16.80 24.21
N LEU A 41 5.29 16.83 22.96
CA LEU A 41 6.01 16.17 21.88
C LEU A 41 7.04 17.14 21.28
N ARG A 42 8.33 16.86 21.53
CA ARG A 42 9.42 17.40 20.70
C ARG A 42 9.27 16.83 19.29
N ILE A 43 8.83 17.70 18.37
CA ILE A 43 8.95 17.62 16.90
C ILE A 43 8.92 16.18 16.38
N VAL A 44 7.72 15.63 16.19
CA VAL A 44 7.55 14.43 15.37
C VAL A 44 6.67 14.80 14.20
N ASP A 45 7.21 14.64 13.00
CA ASP A 45 6.60 15.18 11.80
C ASP A 45 5.55 14.25 11.19
N TYR A 46 5.48 12.99 11.63
CA TYR A 46 4.69 11.93 10.96
C TYR A 46 4.10 10.88 11.90
N ALA A 47 3.03 10.23 11.46
CA ALA A 47 2.35 9.15 12.19
C ALA A 47 3.22 7.90 12.43
N LEU A 48 4.30 7.76 11.63
CA LEU A 48 5.10 6.52 11.50
C LEU A 48 4.22 5.30 11.12
N ASN A 49 3.08 5.56 10.49
CA ASN A 49 2.15 4.58 9.95
C ASN A 49 1.38 5.28 8.82
N THR A 50 1.60 4.83 7.59
CA THR A 50 1.05 5.47 6.39
C THR A 50 -0.47 5.34 6.33
N TYR A 51 -1.05 4.26 6.87
CA TYR A 51 -2.50 4.07 6.91
C TYR A 51 -3.19 5.09 7.81
N LEU A 52 -2.64 5.32 9.01
CA LEU A 52 -3.17 6.33 9.93
C LEU A 52 -3.02 7.74 9.36
N GLN A 53 -1.91 8.02 8.69
CA GLN A 53 -1.69 9.30 8.05
C GLN A 53 -2.67 9.55 6.89
N ILE A 54 -2.85 8.58 5.98
CA ILE A 54 -3.81 8.70 4.87
C ILE A 54 -5.23 8.90 5.42
N LEU A 55 -5.63 8.15 6.45
CA LEU A 55 -6.94 8.31 7.07
C LEU A 55 -7.11 9.67 7.74
N ALA A 56 -6.10 10.15 8.44
CA ALA A 56 -6.16 11.44 9.13
C ALA A 56 -6.17 12.62 8.15
N GLU A 57 -5.35 12.58 7.09
CA GLU A 57 -5.23 13.68 6.12
C GLU A 57 -6.36 13.69 5.10
N ASN A 58 -6.77 12.52 4.60
CA ASN A 58 -7.62 12.40 3.41
C ASN A 58 -8.92 11.62 3.65
N GLY A 59 -9.13 11.15 4.89
CA GLY A 59 -10.33 10.43 5.29
C GLY A 59 -10.48 9.04 4.68
N ILE A 60 -11.65 8.45 4.92
CA ILE A 60 -11.95 7.06 4.58
C ILE A 60 -11.98 6.81 3.07
N PHE A 61 -12.40 7.78 2.26
CA PHE A 61 -12.48 7.60 0.81
C PHE A 61 -11.11 7.33 0.21
N SER A 62 -10.12 8.16 0.55
CA SER A 62 -8.75 7.99 0.08
C SER A 62 -8.14 6.67 0.57
N PHE A 63 -8.41 6.31 1.83
CA PHE A 63 -7.97 5.04 2.39
C PHE A 63 -8.54 3.82 1.65
N VAL A 64 -9.82 3.83 1.32
CA VAL A 64 -10.48 2.76 0.55
C VAL A 64 -9.91 2.67 -0.86
N PHE A 65 -9.68 3.80 -1.53
CA PHE A 65 -9.04 3.80 -2.85
C PHE A 65 -7.60 3.27 -2.79
N PHE A 66 -6.83 3.68 -1.81
CA PHE A 66 -5.44 3.25 -1.61
C PHE A 66 -5.35 1.73 -1.40
N ILE A 67 -6.14 1.18 -0.48
CA ILE A 67 -6.18 -0.27 -0.24
C ILE A 67 -6.77 -1.03 -1.44
N GLY A 68 -7.86 -0.50 -2.01
CA GLY A 68 -8.54 -1.10 -3.15
C GLY A 68 -7.63 -1.25 -4.36
N PHE A 69 -6.74 -0.27 -4.60
CA PHE A 69 -5.73 -0.35 -5.64
C PHE A 69 -4.78 -1.55 -5.46
N TYR A 70 -4.19 -1.71 -4.28
CA TYR A 70 -3.28 -2.82 -3.99
C TYR A 70 -3.97 -4.19 -4.06
N ILE A 71 -5.20 -4.28 -3.54
CA ILE A 71 -5.99 -5.52 -3.61
C ILE A 71 -6.29 -5.88 -5.07
N THR A 72 -6.69 -4.90 -5.88
CA THR A 72 -7.02 -5.12 -7.29
C THR A 72 -5.80 -5.60 -8.07
N LEU A 73 -4.64 -4.97 -7.86
CA LEU A 73 -3.38 -5.41 -8.45
C LEU A 73 -3.06 -6.87 -8.08
N PHE A 74 -3.15 -7.20 -6.80
CA PHE A 74 -2.88 -8.55 -6.32
C PHE A 74 -3.82 -9.59 -6.96
N ILE A 75 -5.12 -9.29 -7.04
CA ILE A 75 -6.12 -10.16 -7.67
C ILE A 75 -5.82 -10.38 -9.15
N ILE A 76 -5.48 -9.32 -9.90
CA ILE A 76 -5.19 -9.42 -11.34
C ILE A 76 -3.95 -10.29 -11.58
N ILE A 77 -2.86 -10.03 -10.85
CA ILE A 77 -1.62 -10.80 -10.95
C ILE A 77 -1.90 -12.28 -10.66
N PHE A 78 -2.59 -12.56 -9.55
CA PHE A 78 -2.90 -13.92 -9.13
C PHE A 78 -3.81 -14.65 -10.13
N ASN A 79 -4.82 -13.97 -10.68
CA ASN A 79 -5.71 -14.53 -11.69
C ASN A 79 -5.00 -14.80 -13.02
N ASN A 80 -4.06 -13.95 -13.44
CA ASN A 80 -3.26 -14.19 -14.65
C ASN A 80 -2.36 -15.41 -14.47
N LEU A 81 -1.70 -15.53 -13.32
CA LEU A 81 -0.82 -16.68 -13.03
C LEU A 81 -1.60 -17.98 -12.86
N LYS A 82 -2.82 -17.91 -12.34
CA LYS A 82 -3.69 -19.09 -12.22
C LYS A 82 -4.02 -19.72 -13.57
N LYS A 83 -4.16 -18.89 -14.61
CA LYS A 83 -4.51 -19.33 -15.97
C LYS A 83 -3.31 -19.93 -16.70
N ILE A 84 -2.10 -19.63 -16.26
CA ILE A 84 -0.88 -20.14 -16.88
C ILE A 84 -0.59 -21.57 -16.41
N HIS A 85 -0.67 -22.54 -17.31
CA HIS A 85 -0.49 -23.96 -16.98
C HIS A 85 0.92 -24.48 -17.27
N GLN A 86 1.67 -23.81 -18.15
CA GLN A 86 2.96 -24.31 -18.66
C GLN A 86 4.21 -23.79 -17.92
N ILE A 87 4.07 -22.97 -16.86
CA ILE A 87 5.24 -22.52 -16.10
C ILE A 87 5.69 -23.60 -15.11
N ARG A 88 6.86 -24.19 -15.37
CA ARG A 88 7.53 -25.17 -14.50
C ARG A 88 7.69 -24.71 -13.04
N ASN A 89 7.84 -23.40 -12.81
CA ASN A 89 8.10 -22.79 -11.50
C ASN A 89 6.94 -21.93 -10.97
N ARG A 90 5.69 -22.21 -11.34
CA ARG A 90 4.52 -21.37 -10.98
C ARG A 90 4.37 -21.16 -9.46
N GLY A 91 4.61 -22.19 -8.66
CA GLY A 91 4.56 -22.07 -7.20
C GLY A 91 5.57 -21.07 -6.64
N PHE A 92 6.79 -21.06 -7.18
CA PHE A 92 7.84 -20.12 -6.77
C PHE A 92 7.48 -18.67 -7.09
N LEU A 93 6.87 -18.40 -8.26
CA LEU A 93 6.38 -17.07 -8.60
C LEU A 93 5.29 -16.59 -7.64
N ILE A 94 4.33 -17.45 -7.28
CA ILE A 94 3.27 -17.13 -6.32
C ILE A 94 3.86 -16.78 -4.95
N ILE A 95 4.88 -17.52 -4.50
CA ILE A 95 5.58 -17.24 -3.24
C ILE A 95 6.27 -15.87 -3.30
N ILE A 96 6.98 -15.55 -4.38
CA ILE A 96 7.63 -14.24 -4.55
C ILE A 96 6.61 -13.09 -4.48
N ILE A 97 5.47 -13.24 -5.18
CA ILE A 97 4.40 -12.24 -5.17
C ILE A 97 3.88 -12.02 -3.75
N PHE A 98 3.63 -13.11 -3.03
CA PHE A 98 3.14 -13.04 -1.67
C PHE A 98 4.15 -12.34 -0.76
N ILE A 99 5.44 -12.66 -0.88
CA ILE A 99 6.51 -12.01 -0.13
C ILE A 99 6.54 -10.50 -0.44
N ILE A 100 6.60 -10.11 -1.71
CA ILE A 100 6.64 -8.68 -2.11
C ILE A 100 5.41 -7.93 -1.58
N PHE A 101 4.23 -8.55 -1.69
CA PHE A 101 2.99 -7.95 -1.19
C PHE A 101 3.01 -7.79 0.33
N THR A 102 3.43 -8.81 1.08
CA THR A 102 3.57 -8.73 2.55
C THR A 102 4.63 -7.70 2.97
N CYS A 103 5.76 -7.61 2.26
CA CYS A 103 6.77 -6.58 2.48
C CYS A 103 6.18 -5.19 2.27
N LEU A 104 5.42 -4.96 1.20
CA LEU A 104 4.76 -3.68 0.95
C LEU A 104 3.80 -3.31 2.09
N LEU A 105 2.97 -4.25 2.55
CA LEU A 105 2.03 -4.02 3.65
C LEU A 105 2.73 -3.69 4.97
N MET A 106 3.76 -4.47 5.32
CA MET A 106 4.57 -4.27 6.53
C MET A 106 5.32 -2.94 6.48
N PHE A 107 5.82 -2.58 5.30
CA PHE A 107 6.53 -1.33 5.12
C PHE A 107 5.59 -0.14 5.35
N ASN A 108 4.39 -0.13 4.76
CA ASN A 108 3.37 0.91 5.00
C ASN A 108 2.94 1.01 6.48
N PHE A 109 2.97 -0.11 7.22
CA PHE A 109 2.62 -0.14 8.64
C PHE A 109 3.70 0.49 9.54
N VAL A 110 4.98 0.24 9.22
CA VAL A 110 6.13 0.65 10.05
C VAL A 110 6.67 2.01 9.63
N SER A 111 6.46 2.42 8.39
CA SER A 111 7.13 3.57 7.80
C SER A 111 6.25 4.82 7.77
N GLY A 112 6.86 5.95 8.16
CA GLY A 112 6.35 7.30 7.87
C GLY A 112 6.83 7.79 6.50
N THR A 113 6.33 8.93 6.05
CA THR A 113 6.58 9.53 4.72
C THR A 113 8.05 9.61 4.28
N ASN A 114 9.02 9.70 5.20
CA ASN A 114 10.45 9.69 4.88
C ASN A 114 10.94 8.39 4.20
N TYR A 115 10.10 7.37 4.16
CA TYR A 115 10.39 6.11 3.49
C TYR A 115 9.59 5.93 2.19
N PHE A 116 9.06 7.01 1.61
CA PHE A 116 8.32 6.98 0.33
C PHE A 116 9.05 6.17 -0.76
N GLU A 117 10.39 6.21 -0.76
CA GLU A 117 11.25 5.47 -1.69
C GLU A 117 10.98 3.95 -1.67
N GLY A 118 10.79 3.36 -0.48
CA GLY A 118 10.49 1.93 -0.35
C GLY A 118 9.09 1.58 -0.85
N GLN A 119 8.10 2.44 -0.60
CA GLN A 119 6.74 2.26 -1.11
C GLN A 119 6.70 2.34 -2.63
N ILE A 120 7.44 3.28 -3.23
CA ILE A 120 7.60 3.40 -4.68
C ILE A 120 8.27 2.15 -5.25
N LEU A 121 9.35 1.67 -4.63
CA LEU A 121 10.06 0.48 -5.09
C LEU A 121 9.16 -0.76 -5.10
N TYR A 122 8.44 -1.06 -4.01
CA TYR A 122 7.55 -2.21 -3.96
C TYR A 122 6.36 -2.09 -4.92
N SER A 123 5.83 -0.88 -5.09
CA SER A 123 4.76 -0.61 -6.07
C SER A 123 5.25 -0.82 -7.49
N PHE A 124 6.47 -0.37 -7.81
CA PHE A 124 7.12 -0.60 -9.09
C PHE A 124 7.35 -2.09 -9.36
N LEU A 125 7.82 -2.85 -8.37
CA LEU A 125 8.00 -4.30 -8.48
C LEU A 125 6.67 -5.03 -8.74
N LEU A 126 5.57 -4.62 -8.11
CA LEU A 126 4.24 -5.18 -8.38
C LEU A 126 3.77 -4.91 -9.81
N ILE A 127 4.02 -3.71 -10.34
CA ILE A 127 3.67 -3.35 -11.73
C ILE A 127 4.51 -4.18 -12.73
N LEU A 128 5.82 -4.32 -12.50
CA LEU A 128 6.68 -5.15 -13.33
C LEU A 128 6.18 -6.61 -13.37
N LEU A 129 5.77 -7.12 -12.22
CA LEU A 129 5.27 -8.49 -12.06
C LEU A 129 3.91 -8.69 -12.74
N LEU A 130 3.07 -7.66 -12.76
CA LEU A 130 1.85 -7.64 -13.56
C LEU A 130 2.17 -7.74 -15.05
N LEU A 131 3.11 -6.92 -15.56
CA LEU A 131 3.53 -6.95 -16.97
C LEU A 131 4.12 -8.32 -17.36
N LEU A 132 4.96 -8.90 -16.50
CA LEU A 132 5.49 -10.25 -16.69
C LEU A 132 4.37 -11.30 -16.71
N SER A 133 3.43 -11.24 -15.77
CA SER A 133 2.28 -12.17 -15.74
C SER A 133 1.41 -12.08 -17.01
N TYR A 134 1.28 -10.87 -17.57
CA TYR A 134 0.54 -10.62 -18.80
C TYR A 134 1.28 -11.18 -20.02
N ASN A 135 2.58 -10.91 -20.14
CA ASN A 135 3.41 -11.44 -21.23
C ASN A 135 3.46 -12.97 -21.23
N LEU A 136 3.62 -13.60 -20.07
CA LEU A 136 3.65 -15.05 -19.95
C LEU A 136 2.33 -15.69 -20.40
N LYS A 137 1.19 -15.09 -20.05
CA LYS A 137 -0.13 -15.53 -20.48
C LYS A 137 -0.31 -15.42 -22.00
N ASN A 138 0.17 -14.34 -22.61
CA ASN A 138 0.10 -14.16 -24.07
C ASN A 138 0.98 -15.16 -24.81
N ASN A 139 2.20 -15.41 -24.33
CA ASN A 139 3.10 -16.40 -24.92
C ASN A 139 2.53 -17.83 -24.88
N GLU A 140 1.93 -18.26 -23.76
CA GLU A 140 1.27 -19.58 -23.70
C GLU A 140 0.10 -19.67 -24.69
N THR A 141 -0.64 -18.57 -24.88
CA THR A 141 -1.76 -18.52 -25.85
C THR A 141 -1.23 -18.65 -27.28
N TYR A 142 -0.13 -17.97 -27.61
CA TYR A 142 0.50 -18.04 -28.92
C TYR A 142 1.03 -19.45 -29.24
N GLU A 143 1.77 -20.08 -28.31
CA GLU A 143 2.27 -21.45 -28.49
C GLU A 143 1.13 -22.47 -28.68
N LYS A 144 0.00 -22.31 -27.98
CA LYS A 144 -1.18 -23.16 -28.18
C LYS A 144 -1.83 -22.99 -29.56
N LEU A 145 -1.78 -21.80 -30.15
CA LEU A 145 -2.30 -21.55 -31.50
C LEU A 145 -1.34 -22.10 -32.56
N LYS A 146 -0.03 -21.89 -32.40
CA LYS A 146 1.00 -22.39 -33.30
C LYS A 146 0.99 -23.92 -33.38
N ASN A 147 0.84 -24.62 -32.26
CA ASN A 147 0.79 -26.09 -32.25
C ASN A 147 -0.52 -26.70 -32.80
N LYS A 148 -1.52 -25.87 -33.15
CA LYS A 148 -2.79 -26.31 -33.76
C LYS A 148 -2.83 -26.15 -35.29
N LEU A 149 -1.90 -25.38 -35.88
CA LEU A 149 -1.74 -25.16 -37.32
C LEU A 149 -0.74 -26.17 -37.88
#